data_AF-A0A7Y0EDW0-F1
#
_entry.id   AF-A0A7Y0EDW0-F1
#
_cell.length_a   1.000
_cell.length_b   1.000
_cell.length_c   1.000
_cell.angle_alpha   90.00
_cell.angle_beta   90.00
_cell.angle_gamma   90.00
#
_symmetry.space_group_name_H-M   'P 1'
#
loop_
_entity.id
_entity.type
_entity.pdbx_description
1 polymer ?
#
loop_
_entity_poly.entity_id
_entity_poly.type
_entity_poly.pdbx_seq_one_letter_code
_entity_poly.pdbx_strand_id
1 'polypeptide(L)' 'MTIKEIMQYIESEYSVINDTPCEICGGEYLAEDLKINIIDDIPYDICSCICSNCGHEKSFEFCAPFIDDDSLKKAKNILN' A
#
# COMPACT_ATOMS: atom_id res chain seq x y z
N MET A 1 6.52 -0.95 -17.84
CA MET A 1 5.24 -0.27 -17.54
C MET A 1 5.40 1.22 -17.78
N THR A 2 4.35 1.90 -18.20
CA THR A 2 4.29 3.37 -18.26
C THR A 2 3.94 3.94 -16.88
N ILE A 3 4.27 5.21 -16.64
CA ILE A 3 3.92 5.91 -15.38
C ILE A 3 2.41 5.85 -15.13
N LYS A 4 1.60 5.93 -16.19
CA LYS A 4 0.13 5.85 -16.09
C LYS A 4 -0.35 4.52 -15.51
N GLU A 5 0.22 3.42 -15.97
CA GLU A 5 -0.16 2.08 -15.48
C GLU A 5 0.25 1.89 -14.01
N ILE A 6 1.41 2.42 -13.61
CA ILE A 6 1.85 2.40 -12.22
C ILE A 6 0.91 3.22 -11.32
N MET A 7 0.51 4.42 -11.76
CA MET A 7 -0.44 5.26 -11.00
C MET A 7 -1.80 4.57 -10.87
N GLN A 8 -2.30 3.93 -11.93
CA GLN A 8 -3.55 3.16 -11.87
C GLN A 8 -3.47 1.99 -10.89
N TYR A 9 -2.28 1.36 -10.77
CA TYR A 9 -2.07 0.32 -9.78
C TYR A 9 -2.18 0.85 -8.36
N ILE A 10 -1.46 1.93 -8.06
CA ILE A 10 -1.49 2.59 -6.74
C ILE A 10 -2.93 3.03 -6.41
N GLU A 11 -3.63 3.67 -7.35
CA GLU A 11 -5.03 4.07 -7.17
C GLU A 11 -5.94 2.88 -6.83
N SER A 12 -5.69 1.71 -7.42
CA SER A 12 -6.47 0.50 -7.13
C SER A 12 -6.25 -0.03 -5.72
N GLU A 13 -5.04 0.06 -5.18
CA GLU A 13 -4.72 -0.35 -3.80
C GLU A 13 -5.43 0.56 -2.78
N TYR A 14 -5.33 1.88 -2.99
CA TYR A 14 -6.05 2.85 -2.16
C TYR A 14 -7.56 2.71 -2.26
N SER A 15 -8.11 2.34 -3.43
CA SER A 15 -9.53 2.04 -3.55
C SER A 15 -9.92 0.87 -2.63
N VAL A 16 -9.14 -0.21 -2.60
CA VAL A 16 -9.41 -1.36 -1.72
C VAL A 16 -9.35 -0.96 -0.24
N ILE A 17 -8.35 -0.15 0.15
CA ILE A 17 -8.22 0.33 1.54
C ILE A 17 -9.44 1.17 1.92
N ASN A 18 -9.81 2.15 1.09
CA ASN A 18 -10.91 3.07 1.35
C ASN A 18 -12.28 2.37 1.34
N ASP A 19 -12.45 1.34 0.50
CA ASP A 19 -13.67 0.53 0.44
C ASP A 19 -13.76 -0.50 1.58
N THR A 20 -12.67 -0.72 2.32
CA THR A 20 -12.64 -1.66 3.46
C THR A 20 -13.00 -0.93 4.75
N PRO A 21 -14.18 -1.17 5.35
CA PRO A 21 -14.53 -0.58 6.63
C PRO A 21 -13.72 -1.21 7.77
N CYS A 22 -13.52 -0.44 8.83
CA CYS A 22 -12.88 -0.91 10.05
C CYS A 22 -13.63 -2.10 10.64
N GLU A 23 -12.91 -3.19 10.90
CA GLU A 23 -13.49 -4.42 11.44
C GLU A 23 -14.04 -4.27 12.86
N ILE A 24 -13.62 -3.23 13.57
CA ILE A 24 -14.04 -2.95 14.95
C ILE A 24 -15.25 -2.01 15.00
N CYS A 25 -15.22 -0.90 14.25
CA CYS A 25 -16.22 0.16 14.36
C CYS A 25 -16.96 0.50 13.07
N GLY A 26 -16.60 -0.13 11.95
CA GLY A 26 -17.15 0.16 10.62
C GLY A 26 -16.71 1.50 10.01
N GLY A 27 -15.82 2.24 10.68
CA GLY A 27 -15.28 3.51 10.19
C GLY A 27 -14.24 3.35 9.08
N GLU A 28 -13.58 4.45 8.71
CA GLU A 28 -12.62 4.48 7.61
C GLU A 28 -11.19 4.23 8.10
N TYR A 29 -10.40 3.51 7.33
CA TYR A 29 -8.95 3.39 7.52
C TYR A 29 -8.23 4.53 6.79
N LEU A 30 -7.22 5.09 7.45
CA LEU A 30 -6.28 6.04 6.87
C LEU A 30 -4.93 5.35 6.68
N ALA A 31 -4.36 5.44 5.49
CA ALA A 31 -3.00 4.97 5.23
C ALA A 31 -1.99 5.89 5.93
N GLU A 32 -1.13 5.33 6.78
CA GLU A 32 -0.07 6.07 7.48
C GLU A 32 1.32 5.80 6.89
N ASP A 33 1.63 4.54 6.60
CA ASP A 33 2.98 4.14 6.17
C ASP A 33 2.89 3.13 5.04
N LEU A 34 3.79 3.28 4.06
CA LEU A 34 3.87 2.44 2.88
C LEU A 34 5.27 1.81 2.83
N LYS A 35 5.34 0.48 2.87
CA LYS A 35 6.61 -0.26 2.86
C LYS A 35 6.58 -1.36 1.83
N ILE A 36 7.62 -1.41 1.02
CA ILE A 36 7.83 -2.54 0.14
C ILE A 36 8.58 -3.64 0.91
N ASN A 37 8.00 -4.83 0.94
CA ASN A 37 8.61 -6.02 1.52
C ASN A 37 8.74 -7.11 0.47
N ILE A 38 9.69 -8.04 0.63
CA ILE A 38 9.87 -9.17 -0.27
C ILE A 38 9.56 -10.44 0.52
N ILE A 39 8.53 -11.17 0.09
CA ILE A 39 8.08 -12.43 0.70
C ILE A 39 8.19 -13.49 -0.38
N ASP A 40 8.99 -14.54 -0.13
CA ASP A 40 9.24 -15.64 -1.09
C ASP A 40 9.69 -15.16 -2.49
N ASP A 41 10.63 -14.23 -2.54
CA ASP A 41 11.16 -13.58 -3.76
C ASP A 41 10.12 -12.75 -4.56
N ILE A 42 8.93 -12.52 -4.00
CA ILE A 42 7.89 -11.68 -4.60
C ILE A 42 7.82 -10.35 -3.83
N PRO A 43 7.88 -9.20 -4.52
CA PRO A 43 7.68 -7.90 -3.88
C PRO A 43 6.21 -7.71 -3.52
N TYR A 44 5.96 -7.16 -2.35
CA TYR A 44 4.66 -6.76 -1.83
C TYR A 44 4.72 -5.30 -1.37
N ASP A 45 3.66 -4.56 -1.63
CA ASP A 45 3.39 -3.28 -1.01
C ASP A 45 2.58 -3.49 0.28
N ILE A 46 3.17 -3.16 1.41
CA ILE A 46 2.55 -3.25 2.73
C ILE A 46 2.14 -1.84 3.15
N CYS A 47 0.84 -1.59 3.13
CA CYS A 47 0.25 -0.35 3.60
C CYS A 47 -0.24 -0.52 5.03
N SER A 48 0.36 0.21 5.97
CA SER A 48 -0.10 0.26 7.36
C SER A 48 -1.15 1.35 7.49
N CYS A 49 -2.34 0.97 7.97
CA CYS A 49 -3.46 1.88 8.10
C CYS A 49 -3.99 1.91 9.53
N ILE A 50 -4.51 3.06 9.94
CA ILE A 50 -5.14 3.27 11.24
C ILE A 50 -6.56 3.77 11.04
N CYS A 51 -7.52 3.19 11.74
CA CYS A 51 -8.89 3.67 11.70
C CYS A 51 -8.99 5.06 12.32
N SER A 52 -9.49 6.03 11.55
CA SER A 52 -9.64 7.43 11.98
C SER A 52 -10.60 7.61 13.16
N ASN A 53 -11.51 6.65 13.36
CA ASN A 53 -12.57 6.75 14.35
C ASN A 53 -12.25 6.01 15.67
N CYS A 54 -11.55 4.87 15.62
CA CYS A 54 -11.28 4.05 16.82
C CYS A 54 -9.80 3.77 17.09
N GLY A 55 -8.90 4.17 16.18
CA GLY A 55 -7.47 3.93 16.33
C GLY A 55 -7.04 2.48 16.09
N HIS A 56 -7.92 1.61 15.60
CA HIS A 56 -7.57 0.23 15.28
C HIS A 56 -6.61 0.18 14.08
N GLU A 57 -5.50 -0.54 14.25
CA GLU A 57 -4.45 -0.69 13.25
C GLU A 57 -4.72 -1.91 12.36
N LYS A 58 -4.49 -1.76 11.06
CA LYS A 58 -4.60 -2.84 10.07
C LYS A 58 -3.55 -2.65 8.98
N SER A 59 -2.89 -3.72 8.58
CA SER A 59 -2.00 -3.72 7.43
C SER A 59 -2.68 -4.38 6.23
N PHE A 60 -2.55 -3.76 5.06
CA PHE A 60 -2.96 -4.31 3.78
C PHE A 60 -1.72 -4.72 3.00
N GLU A 61 -1.76 -5.90 2.40
CA GLU A 61 -0.66 -6.47 1.63
C GLU A 61 -1.11 -6.62 0.17
N PHE A 62 -0.48 -5.87 -0.72
CA PHE A 62 -0.75 -5.93 -2.15
C PHE A 62 0.46 -6.53 -2.85
N CYS A 63 0.25 -7.49 -3.73
CA CYS A 63 1.34 -8.03 -4.53
C CYS A 63 1.88 -6.89 -5.41
N ALA A 64 3.18 -6.66 -5.47
CA ALA A 64 3.80 -5.63 -6.28
C ALA A 64 4.75 -6.27 -7.32
N PRO A 65 4.26 -7.16 -8.20
CA PRO A 65 5.09 -8.04 -9.04
C PRO A 65 5.86 -7.28 -10.14
N PHE A 66 5.66 -5.97 -10.23
CA PHE A 66 6.26 -5.08 -11.23
C PHE A 66 7.39 -4.22 -10.65
N ILE A 67 7.68 -4.32 -9.36
CA ILE A 67 8.82 -3.65 -8.77
C ILE A 67 10.07 -4.47 -9.11
N ASP A 68 10.71 -4.12 -10.22
CA ASP A 68 12.09 -4.54 -10.49
C ASP A 68 13.08 -3.83 -9.55
N ASP A 69 14.22 -4.49 -9.28
CA ASP A 69 15.28 -4.04 -8.35
C ASP A 69 15.75 -2.58 -8.61
N ASP A 70 15.62 -2.13 -9.86
CA ASP A 70 15.94 -0.78 -10.32
C ASP A 70 14.85 0.26 -9.98
N SER A 71 13.57 -0.14 -10.05
CA SER A 71 12.42 0.69 -9.68
C SER A 71 12.33 0.93 -8.16
N LEU A 72 12.72 -0.07 -7.35
CA LEU A 72 12.80 0.06 -5.88
C LEU A 72 13.80 1.14 -5.43
N LYS A 73 14.93 1.27 -6.13
CA LYS A 73 15.96 2.30 -5.86
C LYS A 73 15.47 3.71 -6.18
N LYS A 74 14.58 3.87 -7.16
CA LYS A 74 13.97 5.16 -7.50
C LYS A 74 12.87 5.55 -6.52
N ALA A 75 12.02 4.61 -6.10
CA ALA A 75 10.98 4.89 -5.10
C ALA A 75 11.59 5.33 -3.75
N LYS A 76 12.68 4.70 -3.30
CA LYS A 76 13.41 5.11 -2.08
C LYS A 76 14.04 6.51 -2.16
N ASN A 77 14.35 7.01 -3.36
CA ASN A 77 14.93 8.34 -3.55
C ASN A 77 13.89 9.47 -3.61
N ILE A 78 12.60 9.16 -3.73
CA ILE A 78 11.51 10.17 -3.70
C ILE A 78 11.06 10.45 -2.24
N LEU A 79 11.47 9.60 -1.30
CA LEU A 79 11.17 9.71 0.14
C LEU A 79 12.38 10.21 0.97
N ASN A 80 13.40 10.83 0.35
CA ASN A 80 14.49 11.54 1.05
C ASN A 80 14.43 13.04 0.81
#